data_AF-A0A2N9NQA0-F1
#
_entry.id   AF-A0A2N9NQA0-F1
#
_cell.length_a   1.000
_cell.length_b   1.000
_cell.length_c   1.000
_cell.angle_alpha   90.00
_cell.angle_beta   90.00
_cell.angle_gamma   90.00
#
_symmetry.space_group_name_H-M   'P 1'
#
loop_
_entity.id
_entity.type
_entity.pdbx_description
1 polymer ?
#
loop_
_entity_poly.entity_id
_entity_poly.type
_entity_poly.pdbx_seq_one_letter_code
_entity_poly.pdbx_strand_id
1 'polypeptide(L)'
;MVAVSVDMLTTGFDCREVLHLVMCRKIFSPILYQQMRGRGTRTAPHIGKQQFVIYDFFRNHQYFNDDGTDITWTGGAGGGPGTPPPPQPRELIELGLKDEWLEAVTYVEVGPEGERIDKKDYLTSWEQTIRQTLKDNPILKKIRDGQTLSTDEETTLAGELNSPKFYFNEDNLRRAYRRPGGNLIDFIRAALGGFKLKSREDELTENFCAWLVAKQFSPLQAEYLTLLKHRGVVRGRVDQDDLFEPPLSIFDAADKGIKLFGEQGLKDVIAEMNQTIFTTAA
;
A
#
# COMPACT_ATOMS: atom_id res chain seq x y z
N MET A 1 -19.89 18.40 -4.39
CA MET A 1 -19.70 17.39 -3.32
C MET A 1 -19.01 16.20 -3.94
N VAL A 2 -17.93 15.71 -3.34
CA VAL A 2 -17.19 14.53 -3.82
C VAL A 2 -17.16 13.53 -2.66
N ALA A 3 -17.54 12.28 -2.94
CA ALA A 3 -17.51 11.20 -1.97
C ALA A 3 -16.51 10.14 -2.46
N VAL A 4 -15.61 9.72 -1.57
CA VAL A 4 -14.58 8.72 -1.86
C VAL A 4 -14.80 7.53 -0.92
N SER A 5 -14.74 6.31 -1.44
CA SER A 5 -14.87 5.10 -0.63
C SER A 5 -14.16 3.93 -1.27
N VAL A 6 -13.62 3.04 -0.43
CA VAL A 6 -12.90 1.84 -0.84
C VAL A 6 -13.84 0.64 -0.97
N ASP A 7 -14.86 0.52 -0.11
CA ASP A 7 -15.85 -0.56 -0.13
C ASP A 7 -17.28 -0.12 0.31
N MET A 8 -17.40 0.94 1.10
CA MET A 8 -18.64 1.30 1.82
C MET A 8 -19.75 1.92 0.95
N LEU A 9 -19.40 2.52 -0.21
CA LEU A 9 -20.39 3.06 -1.15
C LEU A 9 -20.98 2.01 -2.11
N THR A 10 -20.53 0.75 -2.02
CA THR A 10 -21.01 -0.34 -2.88
C THR A 10 -22.37 -0.88 -2.41
N THR A 11 -22.67 -0.77 -1.11
CA THR A 11 -23.95 -1.15 -0.48
C THR A 11 -24.41 -0.08 0.51
N GLY A 12 -25.59 0.52 0.27
CA GLY A 12 -26.26 1.43 1.23
C GLY A 12 -26.20 2.93 0.91
N PHE A 13 -25.34 3.38 -0.01
CA PHE A 13 -25.36 4.76 -0.50
C PHE A 13 -26.36 4.93 -1.63
N ASP A 14 -27.38 5.75 -1.40
CA ASP A 14 -28.42 6.07 -2.38
C ASP A 14 -28.40 7.57 -2.70
N CYS A 15 -27.75 7.95 -3.80
CA CYS A 15 -27.77 9.29 -4.35
C CYS A 15 -28.22 9.21 -5.81
N ARG A 16 -29.27 9.95 -6.17
CA ARG A 16 -29.82 9.96 -7.55
C ARG A 16 -29.09 10.97 -8.42
N GLU A 17 -28.44 11.94 -7.79
CA GLU A 17 -27.77 13.11 -8.35
C GLU A 17 -26.33 12.81 -8.82
N VAL A 18 -25.91 11.54 -8.85
CA VAL A 18 -24.56 11.16 -9.28
C VAL A 18 -24.35 11.47 -10.77
N LEU A 19 -23.54 12.48 -11.08
CA LEU A 19 -23.20 12.88 -12.46
C LEU A 19 -21.87 12.30 -12.93
N HIS A 20 -20.96 12.02 -12.00
CA HIS A 20 -19.62 11.52 -12.28
C HIS A 20 -19.33 10.33 -11.36
N LEU A 21 -19.00 9.18 -11.95
CA LEU A 21 -18.56 7.98 -11.26
C LEU A 21 -17.09 7.75 -11.60
N VAL A 22 -16.22 7.69 -10.59
CA VAL A 22 -14.77 7.52 -10.79
C VAL A 22 -14.33 6.16 -10.23
N MET A 23 -13.78 5.31 -11.09
CA MET A 23 -13.23 4.00 -10.74
C MET A 23 -11.70 4.10 -10.65
N CYS A 24 -11.20 4.18 -9.41
CA CYS A 24 -9.76 4.21 -9.10
C CYS A 24 -9.24 2.88 -8.54
N ARG A 25 -9.89 1.74 -8.86
CA ARG A 25 -9.39 0.41 -8.49
C ARG A 25 -9.67 -0.62 -9.59
N LYS A 26 -8.87 -1.69 -9.64
CA LYS A 26 -9.18 -2.90 -10.40
C LYS A 26 -10.36 -3.63 -9.77
N ILE A 27 -11.31 -4.06 -10.60
CA ILE A 27 -12.51 -4.79 -10.21
C ILE A 27 -12.48 -6.14 -10.91
N PHE A 28 -12.39 -7.22 -10.13
CA PHE A 28 -12.38 -8.58 -10.67
C PHE A 28 -13.76 -9.25 -10.62
N SER A 29 -14.67 -8.74 -9.78
CA SER A 29 -16.01 -9.29 -9.65
C SER A 29 -16.97 -8.61 -10.65
N PRO A 30 -17.62 -9.36 -11.56
CA PRO A 30 -18.59 -8.80 -12.49
C PRO A 30 -19.82 -8.24 -11.77
N ILE A 31 -20.23 -8.86 -10.66
CA ILE A 31 -21.35 -8.39 -9.83
C ILE A 31 -21.02 -7.01 -9.24
N LEU A 32 -19.82 -6.85 -8.69
CA LEU A 32 -19.37 -5.58 -8.11
C LEU A 32 -19.26 -4.48 -9.17
N TYR A 33 -18.73 -4.81 -10.34
CA TYR A 33 -18.62 -3.88 -11.46
C TYR A 33 -20.00 -3.32 -11.88
N GLN A 34 -20.99 -4.20 -12.05
CA GLN A 34 -22.35 -3.79 -12.39
C GLN A 34 -23.02 -3.00 -11.27
N GLN A 35 -22.79 -3.37 -10.01
CA GLN A 35 -23.31 -2.62 -8.86
C GLN A 35 -22.76 -1.20 -8.81
N MET A 36 -21.47 -1.01 -9.08
CA MET A 36 -20.83 0.32 -9.12
C MET A 36 -21.39 1.17 -10.26
N ARG A 37 -21.52 0.60 -11.47
CA ARG A 37 -22.15 1.28 -12.62
C ARG A 37 -23.60 1.67 -12.35
N GLY A 38 -24.36 0.76 -11.74
CA GLY A 38 -25.77 0.95 -11.40
C GLY A 38 -26.06 2.11 -10.44
N ARG A 39 -25.04 2.66 -9.76
CA ARG A 39 -25.21 3.85 -8.91
C ARG A 39 -25.48 5.12 -9.74
N GLY A 40 -24.91 5.21 -10.93
CA GLY A 40 -25.04 6.38 -11.80
C GLY A 40 -26.32 6.41 -12.65
N THR A 41 -27.01 5.28 -12.81
CA THR A 41 -28.11 5.15 -13.78
C THR A 41 -29.44 5.78 -13.36
N ARG A 42 -29.58 6.19 -12.09
CA ARG A 42 -30.82 6.78 -11.59
C ARG A 42 -31.06 8.18 -12.15
N THR A 43 -32.30 8.44 -12.58
CA THR A 43 -32.73 9.75 -13.07
C THR A 43 -33.01 10.72 -11.92
N ALA A 44 -32.65 11.99 -12.11
CA ALA A 44 -32.94 13.07 -11.18
C ALA A 44 -33.54 14.27 -11.95
N PRO A 45 -34.87 14.32 -12.13
CA PRO A 45 -35.53 15.34 -12.95
C PRO A 45 -35.31 16.77 -12.44
N HIS A 46 -35.21 16.95 -11.12
CA HIS A 46 -35.05 18.25 -10.48
C HIS A 46 -33.69 18.92 -10.75
N ILE A 47 -32.68 18.17 -11.21
CA ILE A 47 -31.39 18.70 -11.67
C ILE A 47 -31.19 18.53 -13.19
N GLY A 48 -32.22 18.08 -13.92
CA GLY A 48 -32.12 17.87 -15.37
C GLY A 48 -31.12 16.78 -15.77
N LYS A 49 -30.88 15.77 -14.92
CA LYS A 49 -29.92 14.69 -15.20
C LYS A 49 -30.42 13.79 -16.34
N GLN A 50 -29.76 13.85 -17.49
CA GLN A 50 -30.00 13.00 -18.67
C GLN A 50 -28.95 11.91 -18.85
N GLN A 51 -27.71 12.17 -18.42
CA GLN A 51 -26.57 11.27 -18.56
C GLN A 51 -25.63 11.40 -17.36
N PHE A 52 -24.77 10.40 -17.17
CA PHE A 52 -23.68 10.43 -16.20
C PHE A 52 -22.41 9.92 -16.86
N VAL A 53 -21.25 10.34 -16.37
CA VAL A 53 -19.94 10.00 -16.92
C VAL A 53 -19.22 9.03 -16.00
N ILE A 54 -18.64 7.97 -16.56
CA ILE A 54 -17.77 7.05 -15.84
C ILE A 54 -16.32 7.31 -16.25
N TYR A 55 -15.46 7.54 -15.26
CA TYR A 55 -14.01 7.61 -15.42
C TYR A 55 -13.41 6.31 -14.93
N ASP A 56 -12.72 5.58 -15.80
CA ASP A 56 -12.14 4.27 -15.49
C ASP A 56 -10.62 4.30 -15.67
N PHE A 57 -9.88 4.49 -14.58
CA PHE A 57 -8.43 4.60 -14.59
C PHE A 57 -7.73 3.23 -14.76
N PHE A 58 -8.44 2.13 -14.50
CA PHE A 58 -7.85 0.78 -14.48
C PHE A 58 -8.28 -0.09 -15.66
N ARG A 59 -8.96 0.49 -16.65
CA ARG A 59 -9.45 -0.21 -17.85
C ARG A 59 -10.33 -1.43 -17.50
N ASN A 60 -11.12 -1.32 -16.44
CA ASN A 60 -12.11 -2.33 -16.04
C ASN A 60 -13.11 -2.62 -17.17
N HIS A 61 -13.47 -1.61 -17.97
CA HIS A 61 -14.33 -1.81 -19.15
C HIS A 61 -13.72 -2.79 -20.16
N GLN A 62 -12.40 -2.77 -20.38
CA GLN A 62 -11.72 -3.73 -21.26
C GLN A 62 -11.71 -5.13 -20.66
N TYR A 63 -11.53 -5.23 -19.35
CA TYR A 63 -11.55 -6.51 -18.64
C TYR A 63 -12.91 -7.21 -18.72
N PHE A 64 -14.00 -6.46 -18.67
CA PHE A 64 -15.37 -6.98 -18.78
C PHE A 64 -15.94 -6.94 -20.21
N ASN A 65 -15.13 -6.56 -21.22
CA ASN A 65 -15.55 -6.37 -22.61
C ASN A 65 -16.81 -5.49 -22.74
N ASP A 66 -16.82 -4.39 -22.00
CA ASP A 66 -17.89 -3.39 -21.97
C ASP A 66 -17.53 -2.23 -22.91
N ASP A 67 -18.00 -2.32 -24.16
CA ASP A 67 -17.66 -1.38 -25.24
C ASP A 67 -18.38 -0.01 -25.12
N GLY A 68 -19.00 0.28 -23.97
CA GLY A 68 -19.53 1.61 -23.64
C GLY A 68 -20.81 2.02 -24.40
N THR A 69 -21.33 1.18 -25.30
CA THR A 69 -22.54 1.48 -26.10
C THR A 69 -23.84 0.86 -25.59
N ASP A 70 -23.78 -0.12 -24.69
CA ASP A 70 -24.98 -0.81 -24.20
C ASP A 70 -25.38 -0.35 -22.79
N ILE A 71 -25.98 0.83 -22.73
CA ILE A 71 -27.08 1.06 -21.78
C ILE A 71 -28.36 1.19 -22.61
N THR A 72 -28.73 0.10 -23.29
CA THR A 72 -30.04 -0.05 -23.91
C THR A 72 -31.11 0.14 -22.84
N TRP A 73 -31.78 1.27 -22.95
CA TRP A 73 -33.02 1.61 -22.30
C TRP A 73 -34.11 0.60 -22.67
N THR A 74 -34.41 -0.36 -21.79
CA THR A 74 -35.64 -1.17 -21.88
C THR A 74 -36.77 -0.40 -21.23
N GLY A 75 -37.38 0.51 -21.99
CA GLY A 75 -38.41 1.40 -21.46
C GLY A 75 -39.23 2.24 -22.45
N GLY A 76 -39.43 1.82 -23.70
CA GLY A 76 -40.59 2.22 -24.52
C GLY A 76 -40.59 3.57 -25.25
N ALA A 77 -40.69 3.49 -26.58
CA ALA A 77 -41.20 4.49 -27.54
C ALA A 77 -40.23 5.56 -28.12
N GLY A 78 -39.84 5.33 -29.38
CA GLY A 78 -39.95 6.31 -30.48
C GLY A 78 -38.89 7.41 -30.63
N GLY A 79 -38.08 7.33 -31.69
CA GLY A 79 -37.60 8.53 -32.43
C GLY A 79 -36.11 8.59 -32.81
N GLY A 80 -35.80 8.25 -34.07
CA GLY A 80 -34.80 8.88 -34.96
C GLY A 80 -33.28 8.75 -34.65
N PRO A 81 -32.41 8.50 -35.67
CA PRO A 81 -30.97 8.49 -35.48
C PRO A 81 -30.40 9.91 -35.56
N GLY A 82 -29.94 10.46 -34.43
CA GLY A 82 -29.13 11.66 -34.39
C GLY A 82 -27.70 11.31 -33.96
N THR A 83 -26.74 11.36 -34.89
CA THR A 83 -25.32 11.24 -34.57
C THR A 83 -24.87 12.38 -33.64
N PRO A 84 -24.21 12.10 -32.51
CA PRO A 84 -23.63 13.16 -31.68
C PRO A 84 -22.45 13.81 -32.42
N PRO A 85 -22.17 15.11 -32.17
CA PRO A 85 -21.02 15.77 -32.76
C PRO A 85 -19.72 15.14 -32.23
N PRO A 86 -18.64 15.11 -33.05
CA PRO A 86 -17.38 14.50 -32.63
C PRO A 86 -16.84 15.21 -31.38
N PRO A 87 -16.34 14.45 -30.38
CA PRO A 87 -15.80 15.05 -29.18
C PRO A 87 -14.61 15.94 -29.55
N GLN A 88 -14.64 17.19 -29.10
CA GLN A 88 -13.49 18.07 -29.24
C GLN A 88 -12.31 17.48 -28.47
N PRO A 89 -11.08 17.48 -29.03
CA PRO A 89 -9.92 16.97 -28.34
C PRO A 89 -9.65 17.87 -27.14
N ARG A 90 -9.98 17.40 -25.94
CA ARG A 90 -9.53 18.02 -24.70
C ARG A 90 -8.16 17.45 -24.41
N GLU A 91 -7.20 18.36 -24.22
CA GLU A 91 -5.84 18.05 -23.83
C GLU A 91 -5.89 17.26 -22.51
N LEU A 92 -5.54 15.98 -22.61
CA LEU A 92 -5.37 15.13 -21.45
C LEU A 92 -4.22 15.73 -20.65
N ILE A 93 -4.49 16.25 -19.45
CA ILE A 93 -3.41 16.59 -18.51
C ILE A 93 -2.86 15.24 -18.04
N GLU A 94 -1.86 14.75 -18.76
CA GLU A 94 -0.99 13.70 -18.27
C GLU A 94 -0.22 14.31 -17.10
N LEU A 95 -0.69 14.03 -15.89
CA LEU A 95 0.16 14.14 -14.71
C LEU A 95 1.34 13.22 -15.02
N GLY A 96 2.51 13.79 -15.33
CA GLY A 96 3.74 13.08 -15.70
C GLY A 96 4.31 12.17 -14.60
N LEU A 97 3.45 11.69 -13.71
CA LEU A 97 3.63 10.45 -12.99
C LEU A 97 3.70 9.36 -14.04
N LYS A 98 4.91 8.91 -14.34
CA LYS A 98 5.06 7.54 -14.84
C LYS A 98 4.38 6.67 -13.79
N ASP A 99 3.28 6.02 -14.15
CA ASP A 99 2.86 4.82 -13.46
C ASP A 99 4.03 3.86 -13.63
N GLU A 100 5.00 3.92 -12.70
CA GLU A 100 5.93 2.83 -12.51
C GLU A 100 5.07 1.66 -12.13
N TRP A 101 4.80 0.84 -13.13
CA TRP A 101 4.34 -0.53 -12.96
C TRP A 101 5.38 -1.22 -12.08
N LEU A 102 5.23 -1.12 -10.76
CA LEU A 102 5.81 -2.02 -9.79
C LEU A 102 5.02 -3.34 -9.82
N GLU A 103 4.89 -3.94 -11.00
CA GLU A 103 5.13 -5.38 -11.08
C GLU A 103 6.62 -5.54 -10.80
N ALA A 104 6.99 -5.37 -9.52
CA ALA A 104 8.20 -5.97 -9.02
C ALA A 104 7.94 -7.47 -9.19
N VAL A 105 8.33 -8.02 -10.34
CA VAL A 105 8.52 -9.46 -10.52
C VAL A 105 9.52 -9.78 -9.42
N THR A 106 9.01 -10.24 -8.29
CA THR A 106 9.77 -10.30 -7.04
C THR A 106 10.51 -11.63 -7.10
N TYR A 107 11.42 -11.78 -8.06
CA TYR A 107 12.30 -12.94 -8.11
C TYR A 107 13.45 -12.70 -7.15
N VAL A 108 13.89 -13.78 -6.51
CA VAL A 108 15.14 -13.82 -5.75
C VAL A 108 16.15 -14.52 -6.64
N GLU A 109 17.27 -13.85 -6.90
CA GLU A 109 18.39 -14.44 -7.63
C GLU A 109 19.21 -15.30 -6.66
N VAL A 110 19.35 -16.58 -6.96
CA VAL A 110 20.02 -17.59 -6.15
C VAL A 110 21.12 -18.28 -6.95
N GLY A 111 22.17 -18.73 -6.26
CA GLY A 111 23.26 -19.47 -6.89
C GLY A 111 24.29 -18.61 -7.66
N PRO A 112 25.41 -19.22 -8.09
CA PRO A 112 26.50 -18.52 -8.78
C PRO A 112 26.15 -18.08 -10.21
N GLU A 113 25.16 -18.73 -10.83
CA GLU A 113 24.68 -18.45 -12.20
C GLU A 113 23.45 -17.51 -12.22
N GLY A 114 22.97 -17.05 -11.05
CA GLY A 114 21.84 -16.12 -10.95
C GLY A 114 20.48 -16.72 -11.31
N GLU A 115 20.19 -17.93 -10.83
CA GLU A 115 18.90 -18.59 -11.02
C GLU A 115 17.77 -17.78 -10.37
N ARG A 116 16.66 -17.56 -11.09
CA ARG A 116 15.56 -16.71 -10.62
C ARG A 116 14.40 -17.57 -10.11
N ILE A 117 14.15 -17.50 -8.81
CA ILE A 117 13.03 -18.18 -8.17
C ILE A 117 11.97 -17.15 -7.78
N ASP A 118 10.69 -17.47 -7.97
CA ASP A 118 9.58 -16.65 -7.49
C ASP A 118 9.63 -16.50 -5.96
N LYS A 119 9.39 -15.30 -5.44
CA LYS A 119 9.38 -15.05 -3.99
C LYS A 119 8.46 -16.00 -3.21
N LYS A 120 7.29 -16.37 -3.71
CA LYS A 120 6.35 -17.26 -3.00
C LYS A 120 6.93 -18.67 -2.91
N ASP A 121 7.50 -19.17 -4.00
CA ASP A 121 8.13 -20.48 -4.06
C ASP A 121 9.39 -20.52 -3.17
N TYR A 122 10.15 -19.43 -3.16
CA TYR A 122 11.31 -19.25 -2.29
C TYR A 122 10.91 -19.29 -0.81
N LEU A 123 9.87 -18.54 -0.41
CA LEU A 123 9.38 -18.53 0.98
C LEU A 123 8.79 -19.88 1.39
N THR A 124 8.10 -20.57 0.47
CA THR A 124 7.56 -21.91 0.74
C THR A 124 8.70 -22.92 0.97
N SER A 125 9.74 -22.85 0.14
CA SER A 125 10.93 -23.70 0.28
C SER A 125 11.66 -23.40 1.58
N TRP A 126 11.82 -22.12 1.93
CA TRP A 126 12.38 -21.66 3.20
C TRP A 126 11.62 -22.23 4.41
N GLU A 127 10.30 -22.07 4.45
CA GLU A 127 9.48 -22.59 5.54
C GLU A 127 9.58 -24.12 5.68
N GLN A 128 9.62 -24.83 4.55
CA GLN A 128 9.78 -26.29 4.54
C GLN A 128 11.14 -26.71 5.07
N THR A 129 12.23 -26.06 4.61
CA THR A 129 13.59 -26.32 5.09
C THR A 129 13.68 -26.06 6.59
N ILE A 130 13.21 -24.92 7.08
CA ILE A 130 13.24 -24.61 8.51
C ILE A 130 12.45 -25.62 9.34
N ARG A 131 11.27 -26.07 8.88
CA ARG A 131 10.48 -27.10 9.59
C ARG A 131 11.16 -28.47 9.60
N GLN A 132 11.90 -28.82 8.55
CA GLN A 132 12.67 -30.05 8.49
C GLN A 132 13.88 -29.98 9.43
N THR A 133 14.68 -28.92 9.31
CA THR A 133 15.89 -28.70 10.13
C THR A 133 15.55 -28.55 11.62
N LEU A 134 14.37 -28.03 11.97
CA LEU A 134 13.91 -27.93 13.37
C LEU A 134 13.88 -29.29 14.10
N LYS A 135 13.67 -30.40 13.38
CA LYS A 135 13.64 -31.74 14.00
C LYS A 135 15.00 -32.12 14.55
N ASP A 136 16.04 -31.82 13.78
CA ASP A 136 17.40 -32.32 13.99
C ASP A 136 18.29 -31.29 14.70
N ASN A 137 18.06 -29.99 14.49
CA ASN A 137 18.96 -28.95 14.97
C ASN A 137 18.55 -28.38 16.36
N PRO A 138 19.41 -28.45 17.39
CA PRO A 138 19.14 -27.88 18.71
C PRO A 138 19.10 -26.34 18.73
N ILE A 139 19.81 -25.65 17.83
CA ILE A 139 19.85 -24.17 17.73
C ILE A 139 18.48 -23.63 17.32
N LEU A 140 17.83 -24.26 16.33
CA LEU A 140 16.47 -23.88 15.92
C LEU A 140 15.43 -24.10 17.04
N LYS A 141 15.63 -25.12 17.89
CA LYS A 141 14.78 -25.34 19.07
C LYS A 141 14.96 -24.22 20.09
N LYS A 142 16.19 -23.76 20.34
CA LYS A 142 16.46 -22.58 21.19
C LYS A 142 15.78 -21.31 20.66
N ILE A 143 15.82 -21.07 19.34
CA ILE A 143 15.14 -19.92 18.72
C ILE A 143 13.62 -20.00 18.93
N ARG A 144 13.04 -21.19 18.74
CA ARG A 144 11.60 -21.42 18.95
C ARG A 144 11.20 -21.16 20.40
N ASP A 145 12.04 -21.58 21.35
CA ASP A 145 11.78 -21.48 22.78
C ASP A 145 12.14 -20.07 23.34
N GLY A 146 12.54 -19.13 22.47
CA GLY A 146 12.75 -17.72 22.79
C GLY A 146 14.09 -17.40 23.45
N GLN A 147 15.06 -18.31 23.40
CA GLN A 147 16.38 -18.11 24.00
C GLN A 147 17.26 -17.21 23.12
N THR A 148 18.16 -16.44 23.76
CA THR A 148 19.19 -15.65 23.10
C THR A 148 20.31 -16.56 22.59
N LEU A 149 20.71 -16.39 21.33
CA LEU A 149 21.82 -17.12 20.72
C LEU A 149 23.14 -16.39 20.95
N SER A 150 24.24 -17.16 20.97
CA SER A 150 25.60 -16.59 20.86
C SER A 150 25.92 -16.25 19.40
N THR A 151 26.79 -15.26 19.16
CA THR A 151 27.29 -14.89 17.83
C THR A 151 27.87 -16.08 17.06
N ASP A 152 28.48 -17.04 17.76
CA ASP A 152 29.03 -18.26 17.16
C ASP A 152 27.92 -19.22 16.68
N GLU A 153 26.82 -19.33 17.43
CA GLU A 153 25.67 -20.17 17.07
C GLU A 153 24.93 -19.57 15.86
N GLU A 154 24.83 -18.24 15.79
CA GLU A 154 24.26 -17.52 14.65
C GLU A 154 25.05 -17.76 13.36
N THR A 155 26.38 -17.64 13.45
CA THR A 155 27.27 -17.84 12.29
C THR A 155 27.21 -19.29 11.80
N THR A 156 27.16 -20.25 12.73
CA THR A 156 27.03 -21.68 12.41
C THR A 156 25.70 -21.95 11.70
N LEU A 157 24.60 -21.42 12.23
CA LEU A 157 23.27 -21.60 11.65
C LEU A 157 23.14 -20.93 10.27
N ALA A 158 23.73 -19.75 10.09
CA ALA A 158 23.77 -19.08 8.79
C ALA A 158 24.51 -19.91 7.74
N GLY A 159 25.64 -20.53 8.13
CA GLY A 159 26.40 -21.43 7.26
C GLY A 159 25.61 -22.69 6.87
N GLU A 160 24.92 -23.31 7.83
CA GLU A 160 24.11 -24.51 7.59
C GLU A 160 22.88 -24.25 6.71
N LEU A 161 22.21 -23.11 6.92
CA LEU A 161 21.00 -22.75 6.17
C LEU A 161 21.32 -22.25 4.77
N ASN A 162 22.50 -21.68 4.54
CA ASN A 162 22.97 -21.25 3.22
C ASN A 162 23.36 -22.44 2.33
N SER A 163 22.38 -23.29 2.00
CA SER A 163 22.57 -24.43 1.13
C SER A 163 22.80 -24.01 -0.33
N PRO A 164 23.61 -24.74 -1.11
CA PRO A 164 23.93 -24.38 -2.50
C PRO A 164 22.73 -24.33 -3.44
N LYS A 165 21.62 -24.99 -3.08
CA LYS A 165 20.43 -25.12 -3.92
C LYS A 165 19.50 -23.91 -3.84
N PHE A 166 19.33 -23.33 -2.66
CA PHE A 166 18.40 -22.22 -2.45
C PHE A 166 19.08 -20.94 -1.97
N TYR A 167 20.35 -20.97 -1.56
CA TYR A 167 21.11 -19.78 -1.15
C TYR A 167 20.34 -18.91 -0.14
N PHE A 168 19.89 -19.52 0.97
CA PHE A 168 19.21 -18.84 2.07
C PHE A 168 20.19 -17.97 2.88
N ASN A 169 20.79 -16.98 2.21
CA ASN A 169 21.56 -15.94 2.85
C ASN A 169 20.62 -14.82 3.33
N GLU A 170 21.15 -13.98 4.21
CA GLU A 170 20.40 -12.89 4.82
C GLU A 170 19.92 -11.89 3.78
N ASP A 171 20.74 -11.52 2.78
CA ASP A 171 20.38 -10.60 1.72
C ASP A 171 19.17 -11.07 0.88
N ASN A 172 19.14 -12.36 0.53
CA ASN A 172 18.07 -12.97 -0.24
C ASN A 172 16.80 -13.06 0.59
N LEU A 173 16.90 -13.35 1.89
CA LEU A 173 15.76 -13.34 2.80
C LEU A 173 15.24 -11.92 3.03
N ARG A 174 16.12 -10.92 3.16
CA ARG A 174 15.75 -9.49 3.21
C ARG A 174 14.97 -9.08 1.96
N ARG A 175 15.41 -9.52 0.77
CA ARG A 175 14.69 -9.30 -0.49
C ARG A 175 13.36 -10.06 -0.53
N ALA A 176 13.35 -11.33 -0.15
CA ALA A 176 12.17 -12.18 -0.14
C ALA A 176 11.10 -11.63 0.82
N TYR A 177 11.45 -11.24 2.04
CA TYR A 177 10.54 -10.64 3.02
C TYR A 177 10.29 -9.14 2.80
N ARG A 178 10.97 -8.49 1.83
CA ARG A 178 10.95 -7.04 1.59
C ARG A 178 11.32 -6.22 2.83
N ARG A 179 12.37 -6.64 3.53
CA ARG A 179 12.91 -5.99 4.73
C ARG A 179 14.41 -5.79 4.61
N PRO A 180 14.90 -4.58 4.28
CA PRO A 180 16.33 -4.33 4.18
C PRO A 180 17.08 -4.46 5.52
N GLY A 181 16.41 -4.29 6.67
CA GLY A 181 17.02 -4.39 8.00
C GLY A 181 16.56 -5.59 8.84
N GLY A 182 15.94 -6.61 8.22
CA GLY A 182 15.56 -7.83 8.95
C GLY A 182 16.75 -8.76 9.14
N ASN A 183 16.86 -9.35 10.34
CA ASN A 183 17.90 -10.31 10.67
C ASN A 183 17.47 -11.76 10.38
N LEU A 184 18.44 -12.65 10.18
CA LEU A 184 18.19 -14.08 9.92
C LEU A 184 17.27 -14.72 10.98
N ILE A 185 17.49 -14.40 12.27
CA ILE A 185 16.70 -14.94 13.38
C ILE A 185 15.23 -14.56 13.26
N ASP A 186 14.93 -13.32 12.85
CA ASP A 186 13.55 -12.84 12.70
C ASP A 186 12.84 -13.57 11.56
N PHE A 187 13.55 -13.84 10.46
CA PHE A 187 13.02 -14.63 9.34
C PHE A 187 12.78 -16.10 9.73
N ILE A 188 13.65 -16.68 10.56
CA ILE A 188 13.45 -18.04 11.08
C ILE A 188 12.25 -18.08 12.03
N ARG A 189 12.13 -17.13 12.96
CA ARG A 189 10.99 -17.01 13.88
C ARG A 189 9.67 -16.86 13.12
N ALA A 190 9.70 -16.15 11.99
CA ALA A 190 8.55 -16.03 11.12
C ALA A 190 8.17 -17.34 10.43
N ALA A 191 9.16 -18.07 9.87
CA ALA A 191 8.93 -19.36 9.23
C ALA A 191 8.41 -20.43 10.21
N LEU A 192 8.78 -20.33 11.48
CA LEU A 192 8.29 -21.20 12.56
C LEU A 192 6.87 -20.86 13.03
N GLY A 193 6.27 -19.77 12.55
CA GLY A 193 4.89 -19.39 12.84
C GLY A 193 4.65 -18.81 14.24
N GLY A 194 5.69 -18.70 15.08
CA GLY A 194 5.62 -18.11 16.42
C GLY A 194 5.71 -16.57 16.43
N PHE A 195 6.09 -15.96 15.31
CA PHE A 195 6.26 -14.52 15.19
C PHE A 195 5.63 -14.02 13.89
N LYS A 196 4.62 -13.15 13.99
CA LYS A 196 4.21 -12.36 12.83
C LYS A 196 5.27 -11.28 12.64
N LEU A 197 6.01 -11.37 11.54
CA LEU A 197 6.88 -10.29 11.07
C LEU A 197 6.03 -9.02 10.93
N LYS A 198 6.11 -8.12 11.92
CA LYS A 198 5.39 -6.83 11.99
C LYS A 198 5.85 -5.95 10.86
N SER A 199 4.99 -5.64 9.88
CA SER A 199 5.42 -4.93 8.67
C SER A 199 6.23 -3.68 9.01
N ARG A 200 7.05 -3.18 8.06
CA ARG A 200 7.77 -1.91 8.27
C ARG A 200 6.84 -0.81 8.77
N GLU A 201 5.60 -0.78 8.28
CA GLU A 201 4.57 0.17 8.70
C GLU A 201 4.09 -0.06 10.14
N ASP A 202 3.99 -1.32 10.58
CA ASP A 202 3.63 -1.68 11.96
C ASP A 202 4.73 -1.27 12.94
N GLU A 203 6.00 -1.55 12.62
CA GLU A 203 7.15 -1.14 13.43
C GLU A 203 7.25 0.39 13.54
N LEU A 204 7.09 1.09 12.41
CA LEU A 204 7.02 2.56 12.38
C LEU A 204 5.86 3.09 13.22
N THR A 205 4.70 2.43 13.19
CA THR A 205 3.53 2.84 13.96
C THR A 205 3.74 2.61 15.45
N GLU A 206 4.38 1.52 15.86
CA GLU A 206 4.72 1.28 17.27
C GLU A 206 5.73 2.29 17.79
N ASN A 207 6.80 2.55 17.04
CA ASN A 207 7.80 3.57 17.38
C ASN A 207 7.15 4.96 17.47
N PHE A 208 6.24 5.27 16.55
CA PHE A 208 5.46 6.51 16.57
C PHE A 208 4.58 6.62 17.81
N CYS A 209 3.83 5.58 18.16
CA CYS A 209 2.99 5.56 19.36
C CYS A 209 3.83 5.72 20.63
N ALA A 210 4.97 5.01 20.72
CA ALA A 210 5.88 5.14 21.86
C ALA A 210 6.45 6.56 21.98
N TRP A 211 6.84 7.16 20.85
CA TRP A 211 7.32 8.54 20.80
C TRP A 211 6.24 9.57 21.19
N LEU A 212 5.00 9.39 20.72
CA LEU A 212 3.87 10.25 21.11
C LEU A 212 3.62 10.20 22.63
N VAL A 213 3.68 9.01 23.23
CA VAL A 213 3.49 8.82 24.69
C VAL A 213 4.64 9.46 25.47
N ALA A 214 5.88 9.28 25.02
CA ALA A 214 7.06 9.85 25.69
C ALA A 214 7.05 11.38 25.72
N LYS A 215 6.54 12.02 24.66
CA LYS A 215 6.54 13.48 24.50
C LYS A 215 5.29 14.18 25.01
N GLN A 216 4.25 13.43 25.39
CA GLN A 216 2.99 13.96 25.94
C GLN A 216 2.35 15.04 25.06
N PHE A 217 2.33 14.85 23.74
CA PHE A 217 1.70 15.80 22.82
C PHE A 217 0.19 15.94 23.08
N SER A 218 -0.36 17.12 22.79
CA SER A 218 -1.82 17.32 22.84
C SER A 218 -2.52 16.51 21.74
N PRO A 219 -3.84 16.21 21.88
CA PRO A 219 -4.58 15.46 20.87
C PRO A 219 -4.51 16.07 19.46
N LEU A 220 -4.56 17.40 19.37
CA LEU A 220 -4.44 18.15 18.11
C LEU A 220 -3.05 18.02 17.47
N GLN A 221 -2.00 18.03 18.30
CA GLN A 221 -0.63 17.82 17.85
C GLN A 221 -0.41 16.39 17.37
N ALA A 222 -0.96 15.39 18.07
CA ALA A 222 -0.87 13.98 17.68
C ALA A 222 -1.60 13.69 16.35
N GLU A 223 -2.77 14.28 16.13
CA GLU A 223 -3.50 14.18 14.87
C GLU A 223 -2.68 14.74 13.70
N TYR A 224 -2.10 15.92 13.88
CA TYR A 224 -1.21 16.53 12.89
C TYR A 224 0.01 15.65 12.59
N LEU A 225 0.67 15.13 13.63
CA LEU A 225 1.83 14.25 13.48
C LEU A 225 1.49 12.92 12.79
N THR A 226 0.25 12.44 12.92
CA THR A 226 -0.23 11.25 12.21
C THR A 226 -0.32 11.50 10.70
N LEU A 227 -0.73 12.70 10.29
CA LEU A 227 -0.72 13.08 8.87
C LEU A 227 0.71 13.09 8.30
N LEU A 228 1.67 13.64 9.06
CA LEU A 228 3.09 13.60 8.69
C LEU A 228 3.63 12.17 8.65
N LYS A 229 3.19 11.29 9.56
CA LYS A 229 3.56 9.87 9.58
C LYS A 229 3.18 9.21 8.26
N HIS A 230 1.96 9.42 7.78
CA HIS A 230 1.50 8.82 6.52
C HIS A 230 2.36 9.26 5.33
N ARG A 231 2.80 10.52 5.30
CA ARG A 231 3.74 11.02 4.28
C ARG A 231 5.10 10.35 4.40
N GLY A 232 5.63 10.27 5.62
CA GLY A 232 6.94 9.67 5.90
C GLY A 232 7.00 8.16 5.67
N VAL A 233 5.89 7.43 5.83
CA VAL A 233 5.82 5.99 5.49
C VAL A 233 6.07 5.76 3.99
N VAL A 234 5.53 6.64 3.13
CA VAL A 234 5.67 6.52 1.68
C VAL A 234 7.07 6.90 1.21
N ARG A 235 7.64 8.01 1.72
CA ARG A 235 8.98 8.49 1.29
C ARG A 235 10.14 7.94 2.12
N GLY A 236 9.87 7.30 3.24
CA GLY A 236 10.86 6.86 4.22
C GLY A 236 11.44 7.96 5.11
N ARG A 237 11.04 9.23 4.91
CA ARG A 237 11.40 10.41 5.72
C ARG A 237 10.39 11.53 5.46
N VAL A 238 10.37 12.55 6.32
CA VAL A 238 9.53 13.75 6.16
C VAL A 238 10.42 14.99 6.01
N ASP A 239 10.28 15.72 4.91
CA ASP A 239 10.92 17.01 4.71
C ASP A 239 9.96 18.18 4.97
N GLN A 240 10.52 19.38 5.18
CA GLN A 240 9.69 20.60 5.28
C GLN A 240 8.99 20.90 3.95
N ASP A 241 9.66 20.61 2.82
CA ASP A 241 9.08 20.81 1.49
C ASP A 241 7.85 19.91 1.25
N ASP A 242 7.79 18.74 1.92
CA ASP A 242 6.64 17.84 1.81
C ASP A 242 5.34 18.48 2.34
N LEU A 243 5.43 19.48 3.23
CA LEU A 243 4.26 20.19 3.77
C LEU A 243 3.51 20.98 2.68
N PHE A 244 4.21 21.34 1.61
CA PHE A 244 3.68 22.10 0.47
C PHE A 244 3.29 21.20 -0.71
N GLU A 245 3.53 19.90 -0.61
CA GLU A 245 3.12 18.94 -1.63
C GLU A 245 1.76 18.26 -1.27
N PRO A 246 0.94 17.90 -2.27
CA PRO A 246 -0.25 17.09 -2.04
C PRO A 246 0.10 15.73 -1.41
N PRO A 247 -0.72 15.19 -0.48
CA PRO A 247 -2.00 15.72 -0.01
C PRO A 247 -1.89 16.74 1.13
N LEU A 248 -0.70 16.98 1.70
CA LEU A 248 -0.51 17.81 2.89
C LEU A 248 -0.84 19.28 2.64
N SER A 249 -0.53 19.78 1.44
CA SER A 249 -0.91 21.14 1.02
C SER A 249 -2.42 21.36 0.95
N ILE A 250 -3.21 20.33 0.65
CA ILE A 250 -4.68 20.40 0.60
C ILE A 250 -5.27 20.63 2.00
N PHE A 251 -4.56 20.19 3.04
CA PHE A 251 -4.98 20.32 4.43
C PHE A 251 -4.35 21.52 5.14
N ASP A 252 -3.66 22.42 4.42
CA ASP A 252 -2.88 23.52 4.97
C ASP A 252 -1.93 23.06 6.09
N ALA A 253 -1.24 21.93 5.85
CA ALA A 253 -0.39 21.30 6.86
C ALA A 253 0.71 22.25 7.37
N ALA A 254 1.31 23.05 6.49
CA ALA A 254 2.33 24.03 6.89
C ALA A 254 1.79 25.04 7.93
N ASP A 255 0.67 25.69 7.64
CA ASP A 255 0.08 26.69 8.54
C ASP A 255 -0.44 26.06 9.85
N LYS A 256 -1.01 24.85 9.79
CA LYS A 256 -1.42 24.11 10.98
C LYS A 256 -0.24 23.72 11.85
N GLY A 257 0.86 23.24 11.24
CA GLY A 257 2.09 22.91 11.94
C GLY A 257 2.69 24.11 12.67
N ILE A 258 2.76 25.27 11.98
CA ILE A 258 3.27 26.51 12.57
C ILE A 258 2.39 26.97 13.73
N LYS A 259 1.06 26.87 13.63
CA LYS A 259 0.15 27.23 14.72
C LYS A 259 0.27 26.31 15.94
N LEU A 260 0.54 25.02 15.74
CA LEU A 260 0.56 24.01 16.79
C LEU A 260 1.92 23.89 17.50
N PHE A 261 3.03 24.17 16.79
CA PHE A 261 4.39 23.96 17.30
C PHE A 261 5.28 25.22 17.22
N GLY A 262 4.82 26.27 16.54
CA GLY A 262 5.67 27.39 16.13
C GLY A 262 6.56 27.04 14.94
N GLU A 263 7.15 28.05 14.29
CA GLU A 263 8.01 27.80 13.12
C GLU A 263 9.24 26.97 13.48
N GLN A 264 9.94 27.31 14.55
CA GLN A 264 11.14 26.58 14.97
C GLN A 264 10.80 25.21 15.56
N GLY A 265 9.76 25.14 16.39
CA GLY A 265 9.34 23.88 17.02
C GLY A 265 8.86 22.84 16.01
N LEU A 266 8.21 23.26 14.91
CA LEU A 266 7.85 22.35 13.83
C LEU A 266 9.09 21.73 13.18
N LYS A 267 10.14 22.53 12.92
CA LYS A 267 11.39 22.04 12.33
C LYS A 267 12.07 21.02 13.23
N ASP A 268 12.13 21.33 14.53
CA ASP A 268 12.74 20.45 15.54
C ASP A 268 11.96 19.13 15.67
N VAL A 269 10.62 19.19 15.66
CA VAL A 269 9.77 18.00 15.74
C VAL A 269 9.90 17.13 14.50
N ILE A 270 9.98 17.71 13.30
CA ILE A 270 10.21 16.93 12.05
C ILE A 270 11.59 16.27 12.09
N ALA A 271 12.63 16.99 12.52
CA ALA A 271 13.98 16.45 12.65
C ALA A 271 14.02 15.28 13.65
N GLU A 272 13.41 15.44 14.82
CA GLU A 272 13.32 14.40 15.84
C GLU A 272 12.49 13.20 15.39
N MET A 273 11.39 13.43 14.68
CA MET A 273 10.55 12.39 14.09
C MET A 273 11.37 11.55 13.10
N ASN A 274 12.17 12.20 12.26
CA ASN A 274 13.06 11.50 11.34
C ASN A 274 14.12 10.66 12.07
N GLN A 275 14.71 11.18 13.15
CA GLN A 275 15.73 10.48 13.93
C GLN A 275 15.18 9.33 14.79
N THR A 276 13.93 9.43 15.25
CA THR A 276 13.38 8.47 16.21
C THR A 276 12.54 7.40 15.51
N ILE A 277 11.79 7.78 14.48
CA ILE A 277 10.82 6.91 13.83
C ILE A 277 11.34 6.42 12.49
N PHE A 278 11.92 7.30 11.67
CA PHE A 278 12.30 6.95 10.29
C PHE A 278 13.76 6.51 10.10
N THR A 279 14.57 6.53 11.17
CA THR A 279 15.95 6.04 11.09
C THR A 279 15.94 4.57 10.70
N THR A 280 16.44 4.32 9.50
CA THR A 280 16.77 2.97 9.05
C THR A 280 17.99 2.58 9.87
N ALA A 281 17.87 1.54 10.72
CA ALA A 281 19.05 0.87 11.23
C ALA A 281 19.92 0.52 10.01
N ALA A 282 21.08 1.17 9.91
CA ALA A 282 22.05 0.96 8.85
C ALA A 282 22.55 -0.49 8.87
#